data_AF-A0A7R9FDX1-F1
#
_entry.id   AF-A0A7R9FDX1-F1
#
_cell.length_a   1.000
_cell.length_b   1.000
_cell.length_c   1.000
_cell.angle_alpha   90.00
_cell.angle_beta   90.00
_cell.angle_gamma   90.00
#
_symmetry.space_group_name_H-M   'P 1'
#
loop_
_entity.id
_entity.type
_entity.pdbx_description
1 polymer ?
#
loop_
_entity_poly.entity_id
_entity_poly.type
_entity_poly.pdbx_seq_one_letter_code
_entity_poly.pdbx_strand_id
1 'polypeptide(L)'
;MQGKWTIPQFPPVEPCLWRCEHLKCNLHCSDKCDRPPCNKPCKKDLQCGHPCIGFCGEPCPPLCRVCDREEVTAVFLGQEDEPGAR
;
A
#
# COMPACT_ATOMS: atom_id res chain seq x y z
N MET A 1 -43.75 22.55 23.04
CA MET A 1 -42.33 22.43 23.47
C MET A 1 -41.54 21.95 22.25
N GLN A 2 -40.88 22.84 21.51
CA GLN A 2 -40.11 22.45 20.33
C GLN A 2 -38.79 21.81 20.79
N GLY A 3 -38.72 20.48 20.74
CA GLY A 3 -37.48 19.74 20.96
C GLY A 3 -36.48 20.07 19.85
N LYS A 4 -35.41 20.77 20.21
CA LYS A 4 -34.27 20.99 19.32
C LYS A 4 -33.44 19.72 19.30
N TRP A 5 -33.57 18.92 18.24
CA TRP A 5 -32.67 17.81 17.99
C TRP A 5 -31.36 18.41 17.45
N THR A 6 -30.37 18.59 18.32
CA THR A 6 -29.04 19.04 17.90
C THR A 6 -28.38 17.91 17.10
N ILE A 7 -28.23 18.13 15.79
CA ILE A 7 -27.45 17.26 14.93
C ILE A 7 -26.00 17.33 15.42
N PRO A 8 -25.37 16.22 15.84
CA PRO A 8 -23.96 16.25 16.20
C PRO A 8 -23.14 16.66 14.97
N GLN A 9 -22.35 17.72 15.09
CA GLN A 9 -21.37 18.08 14.06
C GLN A 9 -20.33 16.97 13.98
N PHE A 10 -20.31 16.26 12.86
CA PHE A 10 -19.22 15.35 12.53
C PHE A 10 -17.95 16.15 12.24
N PRO A 11 -16.76 15.63 12.59
CA PRO A 11 -15.52 16.28 12.21
C PRO A 11 -15.44 16.42 10.67
N PRO A 12 -14.77 17.46 10.15
CA PRO A 12 -14.55 17.59 8.72
C PRO A 12 -13.83 16.33 8.21
N VAL A 13 -14.33 15.76 7.12
CA VAL A 13 -13.72 14.55 6.54
C VAL A 13 -12.38 14.93 5.92
N GLU A 14 -11.31 14.28 6.38
CA GLU A 14 -9.97 14.58 5.90
C GLU A 14 -9.75 14.08 4.46
N PRO A 15 -8.98 14.81 3.63
CA PRO A 15 -8.62 14.35 2.30
C PRO A 15 -7.80 13.05 2.38
N CYS A 16 -7.98 12.17 1.40
CA CYS A 16 -7.13 10.99 1.30
C CYS A 16 -5.68 11.42 1.04
N LEU A 17 -4.77 11.00 1.91
CA LEU A 17 -3.34 11.31 1.79
C LEU A 17 -2.63 10.44 0.74
N TRP A 18 -3.34 9.49 0.14
CA TRP A 18 -2.71 8.51 -0.72
C TRP A 18 -2.32 9.08 -2.09
N ARG A 19 -1.02 9.25 -2.27
CA ARG A 19 -0.40 9.84 -3.47
C ARG A 19 0.99 9.26 -3.71
N CYS A 20 1.36 9.14 -4.98
CA CYS A 20 2.73 8.93 -5.43
C CYS A 20 3.00 9.83 -6.63
N GLU A 21 4.22 9.77 -7.20
CA GLU A 21 4.57 10.56 -8.39
C GLU A 21 3.69 10.25 -9.62
N HIS A 22 3.09 9.06 -9.68
CA HIS A 22 2.31 8.61 -10.82
C HIS A 22 0.81 8.87 -10.69
N LEU A 23 0.29 8.88 -9.45
CA LEU A 23 -1.15 8.80 -9.18
C LEU A 23 -1.48 9.50 -7.85
N LYS A 24 -2.65 10.14 -7.75
CA LYS A 24 -3.14 10.83 -6.56
C LYS A 24 -4.63 10.56 -6.38
N CYS A 25 -5.07 10.24 -5.16
CA CYS A 25 -6.48 10.21 -4.80
C CYS A 25 -7.00 11.63 -4.58
N ASN A 26 -8.18 11.95 -5.10
CA ASN A 26 -8.81 13.26 -4.91
C ASN A 26 -10.07 13.20 -4.05
N LEU A 27 -10.36 12.04 -3.45
CA LEU A 27 -11.49 11.81 -2.55
C LEU A 27 -11.08 11.93 -1.07
N HIS A 28 -12.05 11.82 -0.17
CA HIS A 28 -11.80 11.83 1.27
C HIS A 28 -11.34 10.45 1.77
N CYS A 29 -10.68 10.42 2.93
CA CYS A 29 -10.10 9.20 3.49
C CYS A 29 -11.14 8.09 3.78
N SER A 30 -12.40 8.46 4.01
CA SER A 30 -13.51 7.52 4.24
C SER A 30 -14.21 7.05 2.95
N ASP A 31 -13.90 7.66 1.81
CA ASP A 31 -14.45 7.25 0.52
C ASP A 31 -13.59 6.13 -0.10
N LYS A 32 -14.21 5.28 -0.92
CA LYS A 32 -13.44 4.36 -1.76
C LYS A 32 -12.61 5.17 -2.74
N CYS A 33 -11.29 5.02 -2.69
CA CYS A 33 -10.38 5.68 -3.62
C CYS A 33 -10.78 5.39 -5.09
N ASP A 34 -10.77 6.43 -5.93
CA ASP A 34 -11.11 6.35 -7.35
C ASP A 34 -9.96 5.83 -8.23
N ARG A 35 -8.76 5.72 -7.66
CA ARG A 35 -7.55 5.31 -8.38
C ARG A 35 -7.10 3.89 -8.04
N PRO A 36 -6.47 3.18 -8.99
CA PRO A 36 -5.89 1.87 -8.73
C PRO A 36 -4.58 1.93 -7.91
N PRO A 37 -4.12 0.77 -7.37
CA PRO A 37 -2.74 0.58 -6.90
C PRO A 37 -1.73 1.05 -7.95
N CYS A 38 -0.59 1.60 -7.50
CA CYS A 38 0.48 1.96 -8.41
C CYS A 38 1.36 0.74 -8.64
N ASN A 39 1.39 0.23 -9.87
CA ASN A 39 2.20 -0.96 -10.22
C ASN A 39 3.59 -0.59 -10.78
N LYS A 40 4.06 0.64 -10.56
CA LYS A 40 5.41 1.06 -10.97
C LYS A 40 6.41 0.59 -9.91
N PRO A 41 7.62 0.15 -10.31
CA PRO A 41 8.63 -0.28 -9.35
C PRO A 41 9.00 0.87 -8.41
N CYS A 42 9.32 0.53 -7.15
CA CYS A 42 9.91 1.48 -6.24
C CYS A 42 11.28 1.93 -6.76
N LYS A 43 11.56 3.24 -6.72
CA LYS A 43 12.84 3.82 -7.17
C LYS A 43 13.88 3.96 -6.05
N LYS A 44 13.56 3.47 -4.85
CA LYS A 44 14.45 3.56 -3.69
C LYS A 44 15.38 2.36 -3.64
N ASP A 45 16.58 2.58 -3.13
CA ASP A 45 17.48 1.52 -2.69
C ASP A 45 17.21 1.16 -1.24
N LEU A 46 17.38 -0.11 -0.89
CA LEU A 46 17.33 -0.60 0.49
C LEU A 46 18.64 -0.24 1.22
N GLN A 47 18.68 -0.45 2.54
CA GLN A 47 19.87 -0.15 3.35
C GLN A 47 21.13 -0.90 2.90
N CYS A 48 20.95 -2.08 2.27
CA CYS A 48 22.05 -2.85 1.68
C CYS A 48 22.57 -2.30 0.35
N GLY A 49 21.96 -1.22 -0.19
CA GLY A 49 22.35 -0.58 -1.44
C GLY A 49 21.76 -1.21 -2.71
N HIS A 50 20.92 -2.23 -2.58
CA HIS A 50 20.24 -2.85 -3.72
C HIS A 50 18.87 -2.21 -3.99
N PRO A 51 18.38 -2.26 -5.24
CA PRO A 51 17.07 -1.72 -5.59
C PRO A 51 15.95 -2.44 -4.81
N CYS A 52 14.99 -1.64 -4.33
CA CYS A 52 13.82 -2.15 -3.63
C CYS A 52 12.95 -3.02 -4.55
N ILE A 53 12.41 -4.10 -3.98
CA ILE A 53 11.62 -5.11 -4.71
C ILE A 53 10.12 -4.77 -4.75
N GLY A 54 9.69 -3.74 -4.01
CA GLY A 54 8.29 -3.34 -3.88
C GLY A 54 7.82 -2.33 -4.93
N PHE A 55 6.58 -1.88 -4.80
CA PHE A 55 5.97 -0.90 -5.69
C PHE A 55 6.00 0.53 -5.16
N CYS A 56 5.83 1.48 -6.07
CA CYS A 56 5.84 2.91 -5.80
C CYS A 56 4.66 3.34 -4.91
N GLY A 57 4.97 3.98 -3.79
CA GLY A 57 3.97 4.50 -2.85
C GLY A 57 3.53 3.49 -1.78
N GLU A 58 4.07 2.27 -1.83
CA GLU A 58 3.92 1.29 -0.75
C GLU A 58 5.13 1.34 0.20
N PRO A 59 4.97 0.87 1.46
CA PRO A 59 6.10 0.66 2.36
C PRO A 59 7.13 -0.26 1.71
N CYS A 60 8.40 0.12 1.76
CA CYS A 60 9.47 -0.74 1.27
C CYS A 60 9.63 -1.93 2.23
N PRO A 61 9.70 -3.18 1.71
CA PRO A 61 9.97 -4.33 2.55
C PRO A 61 11.39 -4.24 3.13
N PRO A 62 11.64 -4.85 4.29
CA PRO A 62 12.98 -4.95 4.84
C PRO A 62 13.88 -5.92 4.05
N LEU A 63 13.27 -6.84 3.28
CA LEU A 63 13.96 -7.88 2.54
C LEU A 63 14.41 -7.43 1.16
N CYS A 64 15.63 -7.82 0.83
CA CYS A 64 16.26 -7.60 -0.46
C CYS A 64 16.25 -8.89 -1.29
N ARG A 65 15.89 -8.80 -2.57
CA ARG A 65 15.95 -9.95 -3.50
C ARG A 65 17.37 -10.49 -3.73
N VAL A 66 18.40 -9.68 -3.47
CA VAL A 66 19.81 -10.09 -3.61
C VAL A 66 20.35 -10.68 -2.32
N CYS A 67 20.14 -10.01 -1.17
CA CYS A 67 20.68 -10.46 0.12
C CYS A 67 19.86 -11.58 0.75
N ASP A 68 18.53 -11.52 0.59
CA ASP A 68 17.56 -12.35 1.31
C ASP A 68 16.76 -13.23 0.33
N ARG A 69 17.43 -13.76 -0.70
CA ARG A 69 16.80 -14.47 -1.82
C ARG A 69 15.88 -15.61 -1.36
N GLU A 70 16.32 -16.41 -0.39
CA GLU A 70 15.56 -17.56 0.10
C GLU A 70 14.28 -17.12 0.82
N GLU A 71 14.37 -16.13 1.71
CA GLU A 71 13.23 -15.62 2.46
C GLU A 71 12.22 -14.91 1.54
N VAL A 72 12.71 -14.11 0.59
CA VAL A 72 11.86 -13.50 -0.45
C VAL A 72 11.13 -14.57 -1.24
N THR A 73 11.82 -15.64 -1.66
CA THR A 73 11.17 -16.71 -2.44
C THR A 73 10.09 -17.42 -1.63
N ALA A 74 10.35 -17.70 -0.35
CA ALA A 74 9.38 -18.35 0.54
C ALA A 74 8.13 -17.49 0.80
N VAL A 75 8.29 -16.16 0.94
CA VAL A 75 7.17 -15.24 1.20
C VAL A 75 6.33 -14.99 -0.06
N PHE A 76 6.94 -14.92 -1.25
CA PHE A 76 6.23 -14.56 -2.48
C PHE A 76 5.66 -15.75 -3.27
N LEU A 77 6.21 -16.97 -3.12
CA LEU A 77 5.77 -18.18 -3.84
C LEU A 77 5.12 -19.21 -2.91
N GLY A 78 4.33 -18.76 -1.94
CA GLY A 78 3.73 -19.60 -0.90
C GLY A 78 3.48 -21.05 -1.35
N GLN A 79 4.34 -21.97 -0.90
CA GLN A 79 4.28 -23.42 -1.12
C GLN A 79 3.83 -23.89 -2.53
N GLU A 80 4.33 -23.28 -3.61
CA GLU A 80 4.09 -23.82 -4.96
C GLU A 80 4.87 -25.12 -5.24
N ASP A 81 5.76 -25.52 -4.32
CA ASP A 81 6.56 -26.75 -4.40
C ASP A 81 5.85 -27.99 -3.81
N GLU A 82 4.62 -27.84 -3.29
CA GLU A 82 3.83 -29.01 -2.85
C GLU A 82 3.34 -29.80 -4.08
N PRO A 83 3.56 -31.12 -4.17
CA PRO A 83 3.01 -31.94 -5.24
C PRO A 83 1.47 -31.92 -5.17
N GLY A 84 0.85 -31.01 -5.93
CA GLY A 84 -0.58 -30.73 -5.87
C GLY A 84 -0.95 -29.25 -6.08
N ALA A 85 0.01 -28.33 -6.04
CA ALA A 85 -0.17 -26.98 -6.59
C ALA A 85 -0.39 -27.09 -8.11
N ARG A 86 -1.52 -26.57 -8.59
CA ARG A 86 -2.11 -26.86 -9.91
C ARG A 86 -1.50 -26.05 -11.06
#